data_AF-A0A3D0FR62-F1
#
_entry.id   AF-A0A3D0FR62-F1
#
_cell.length_a   1.000
_cell.length_b   1.000
_cell.length_c   1.000
_cell.angle_alpha   90.00
_cell.angle_beta   90.00
_cell.angle_gamma   90.00
#
_symmetry.space_group_name_H-M   'P 1'
#
loop_
_entity.id
_entity.type
_entity.pdbx_description
1 polymer ?
#
loop_
_entity_poly.entity_id
_entity_poly.type
_entity_poly.pdbx_seq_one_letter_code
_entity_poly.pdbx_strand_id
1 'polypeptide(L)'
;MDFLNFIATAFYEREKGLISEYCFVFPNRRASLFFQRALASVIREPVFSPVIVTINDLFEQLSSLKQVDRIEALTELWILYNSISTKKESFDEFIYWGDIILSDFDDVDKYLVDAGKLFANIQDLKEIECDYSFLTQRQLDAIHQFWYNFFPVG
;
A
#
# COMPACT_ATOMS: atom_id res chain seq x y z
N MET A 1 15.18 -22.92 -4.86
CA MET A 1 15.54 -21.74 -5.70
C MET A 1 15.37 -22.07 -7.18
N ASP A 2 14.55 -23.06 -7.50
CA ASP A 2 14.64 -23.75 -8.79
C ASP A 2 13.81 -23.08 -9.87
N PHE A 3 12.76 -22.34 -9.49
CA PHE A 3 11.92 -21.63 -10.43
C PHE A 3 12.67 -20.53 -11.19
N LEU A 4 13.39 -19.63 -10.50
CA LEU A 4 14.11 -18.55 -11.18
C LEU A 4 15.27 -19.06 -12.03
N ASN A 5 15.96 -20.12 -11.59
CA ASN A 5 16.95 -20.83 -12.40
C ASN A 5 16.30 -21.43 -13.65
N PHE A 6 15.17 -22.12 -13.50
CA PHE A 6 14.43 -22.68 -14.63
C PHE A 6 14.00 -21.62 -15.65
N ILE A 7 13.43 -20.49 -15.18
CA ILE A 7 13.01 -19.39 -16.05
C ILE A 7 14.23 -18.77 -16.75
N ALA A 8 15.31 -18.51 -16.02
CA ALA A 8 16.53 -17.96 -16.61
C ALA A 8 17.10 -18.87 -17.71
N THR A 9 17.16 -20.18 -17.46
CA THR A 9 17.58 -21.17 -18.46
C THR A 9 16.64 -21.19 -19.66
N ALA A 10 15.32 -21.28 -19.44
CA ALA A 10 14.35 -21.37 -20.52
C ALA A 10 14.38 -20.14 -21.45
N PHE A 11 14.51 -18.93 -20.88
CA PHE A 11 14.61 -17.71 -21.69
C PHE A 11 15.97 -17.61 -22.40
N TYR A 12 17.08 -17.94 -21.73
CA TYR A 12 18.39 -17.89 -22.37
C TYR A 12 18.53 -18.91 -23.51
N GLU A 13 18.01 -20.13 -23.34
CA GLU A 13 18.04 -21.15 -24.39
C GLU A 13 17.20 -20.77 -25.62
N ARG A 14 16.07 -20.08 -25.39
CA ARG A 14 15.16 -19.63 -26.45
C ARG A 14 15.68 -18.38 -27.19
N GLU A 15 16.11 -17.36 -26.45
CA GLU A 15 16.44 -16.03 -27.01
C GLU A 15 17.94 -15.81 -27.25
N LYS A 16 18.80 -16.52 -26.51
CA LYS A 16 20.26 -16.37 -26.54
C LYS A 16 20.67 -14.89 -26.38
N GLY A 17 21.38 -14.32 -27.35
CA GLY A 17 21.84 -12.93 -27.31
C GLY A 17 20.71 -11.89 -27.34
N LEU A 18 19.53 -12.25 -27.87
CA LEU A 18 18.37 -11.36 -27.92
C LEU A 18 17.70 -11.17 -26.55
N ILE A 19 18.13 -11.91 -25.53
CA ILE A 19 17.62 -11.71 -24.16
C ILE A 19 17.83 -10.27 -23.69
N SER A 20 18.84 -9.58 -24.20
CA SER A 20 19.12 -8.16 -23.91
C SER A 20 18.00 -7.20 -24.34
N GLU A 21 17.11 -7.61 -25.25
CA GLU A 21 15.96 -6.82 -25.69
C GLU A 21 14.75 -6.94 -24.74
N TYR A 22 14.84 -7.80 -23.72
CA TYR A 22 13.76 -8.04 -22.77
C TYR A 22 13.89 -7.16 -21.53
N CYS A 23 12.73 -6.81 -20.97
CA CYS A 23 12.60 -6.24 -19.63
C CYS A 23 11.94 -7.26 -18.72
N PHE A 24 12.65 -7.69 -17.68
CA PHE A 24 12.12 -8.57 -16.64
C PHE A 24 11.69 -7.75 -15.43
N VAL A 25 10.39 -7.82 -15.10
CA VAL A 25 9.76 -7.06 -14.03
C VAL A 25 9.49 -7.97 -12.84
N PHE A 26 9.94 -7.56 -11.65
CA PHE A 26 9.81 -8.35 -10.42
C PHE A 26 9.06 -7.60 -9.32
N PRO A 27 8.42 -8.32 -8.37
CA PRO A 27 7.70 -7.69 -7.27
C PRO A 27 8.62 -7.02 -6.24
N ASN A 28 9.89 -7.42 -6.16
CA ASN A 28 10.86 -6.85 -5.23
C ASN A 28 12.31 -7.05 -5.70
N ARG A 29 13.22 -6.21 -5.19
CA ARG A 29 14.65 -6.25 -5.55
C ARG A 29 15.32 -7.59 -5.24
N ARG A 30 14.86 -8.30 -4.21
CA ARG A 30 15.43 -9.60 -3.83
C ARG A 30 15.22 -10.64 -4.94
N ALA A 31 14.01 -10.72 -5.51
CA ALA A 31 13.73 -11.62 -6.63
C ALA A 31 14.55 -11.26 -7.88
N SER A 32 14.66 -9.97 -8.20
CA SER A 32 15.51 -9.45 -9.29
C SER A 32 16.96 -9.91 -9.16
N LEU A 33 17.55 -9.78 -7.97
CA LEU A 33 18.94 -10.19 -7.71
C LEU A 33 19.13 -11.71 -7.86
N PHE A 34 18.18 -12.51 -7.38
CA PHE A 34 18.24 -13.96 -7.56
C PHE A 34 18.14 -14.35 -9.03
N PHE A 35 17.25 -13.72 -9.80
CA PHE A 35 17.14 -13.95 -11.24
C PHE A 35 18.40 -13.52 -11.99
N GLN A 36 18.98 -12.36 -11.66
CA GLN A 36 20.22 -11.90 -12.28
C GLN A 36 21.37 -12.88 -12.06
N ARG A 37 21.50 -13.44 -10.86
CA ARG A 37 22.49 -14.49 -10.55
C ARG A 37 22.22 -15.78 -11.31
N ALA A 38 20.94 -16.18 -11.39
CA ALA A 38 20.50 -17.35 -12.14
C ALA A 38 20.80 -17.21 -13.64
N LEU A 39 20.56 -16.03 -14.20
CA LEU A 39 20.86 -15.76 -15.60
C LEU A 39 22.36 -15.75 -15.86
N ALA A 40 23.15 -15.11 -14.99
CA ALA A 40 24.60 -15.08 -15.09
C ALA A 40 25.25 -16.47 -15.01
N SER A 41 24.65 -17.44 -14.30
CA SER A 41 25.20 -18.80 -14.21
C SER A 41 24.90 -19.67 -15.44
N VAL A 42 23.93 -19.28 -16.27
CA VAL A 42 23.51 -20.05 -17.47
C VAL A 42 24.07 -19.45 -18.76
N ILE A 43 24.34 -18.14 -18.77
CA ILE A 43 24.99 -17.45 -19.89
C ILE A 43 26.37 -18.07 -20.16
N ARG A 44 26.59 -18.48 -21.42
CA ARG A 44 27.85 -19.11 -21.88
C ARG A 44 28.70 -18.20 -22.75
N GLU A 45 28.08 -17.19 -23.35
CA GLU A 45 28.72 -16.25 -24.25
C GLU A 45 28.50 -14.82 -23.74
N PRO A 46 29.40 -13.86 -24.02
CA PRO A 46 29.17 -12.47 -23.64
C PRO A 46 27.87 -11.94 -24.25
N VAL A 47 26.93 -11.54 -23.40
CA VAL A 47 25.68 -10.89 -23.78
C VAL A 47 25.47 -9.65 -22.94
N PHE A 48 24.78 -8.65 -23.48
CA PHE A 48 24.32 -7.52 -22.67
C PHE A 48 23.25 -8.00 -21.68
N SER A 49 23.29 -7.46 -20.46
CA SER A 49 22.27 -7.77 -19.46
C SER A 49 20.92 -7.23 -19.93
N PRO A 50 19.82 -8.00 -19.81
CA PRO A 50 18.48 -7.45 -19.96
C PRO A 50 18.24 -6.37 -18.91
N VAL A 51 17.21 -5.56 -19.17
CA VAL A 51 16.66 -4.67 -18.14
C VAL A 51 16.00 -5.54 -17.08
N ILE A 52 16.42 -5.38 -15.84
CA ILE A 52 15.84 -6.09 -14.68
C ILE A 52 15.44 -5.03 -13.67
N VAL A 53 14.13 -4.87 -13.47
CA VAL A 53 13.56 -3.80 -12.65
C VAL A 53 12.49 -4.36 -11.72
N THR A 54 12.17 -3.63 -10.65
CA THR A 54 10.95 -3.91 -9.90
C THR A 54 9.74 -3.22 -10.54
N ILE A 55 8.53 -3.63 -10.14
CA ILE A 55 7.31 -2.96 -10.58
C ILE A 55 7.32 -1.46 -10.22
N ASN A 56 7.83 -1.09 -9.05
CA ASN A 56 7.95 0.29 -8.62
C ASN A 56 8.97 1.06 -9.49
N ASP A 57 10.15 0.48 -9.75
CA ASP A 57 11.16 1.11 -10.61
C ASP A 57 10.61 1.31 -12.03
N LEU A 58 9.79 0.37 -12.53
CA LEU A 58 9.15 0.48 -13.84
C LEU A 58 8.17 1.65 -13.89
N PHE A 59 7.29 1.78 -12.90
CA PHE A 59 6.35 2.91 -12.84
C PHE A 59 7.07 4.25 -12.72
N GLU A 60 8.14 4.32 -11.92
CA GLU A 60 8.96 5.52 -11.81
C GLU A 60 9.60 5.89 -13.16
N GLN A 61 10.14 4.92 -13.90
CA GLN A 61 10.75 5.14 -15.22
C GLN A 61 9.74 5.55 -16.30
N LEU A 62 8.51 5.03 -16.23
CA LEU A 62 7.46 5.35 -17.19
C LEU A 62 6.73 6.66 -16.88
N SER A 63 6.87 7.17 -15.65
CA SER A 63 6.25 8.42 -15.22
C SER A 63 7.26 9.57 -15.23
N SER A 64 6.77 10.82 -15.32
CA SER A 64 7.57 12.00 -15.03
C SER A 64 7.61 12.34 -13.53
N LEU A 65 6.98 11.51 -12.70
CA LEU A 65 6.79 11.74 -11.27
C LEU A 65 7.86 10.99 -10.49
N LYS A 66 8.16 11.50 -9.29
CA LYS A 66 9.03 10.83 -8.33
C LYS A 66 8.24 10.49 -7.09
N GLN A 67 8.62 9.40 -6.44
CA GLN A 67 8.07 9.07 -5.14
C GLN A 67 8.46 10.16 -4.13
N VAL A 68 7.45 10.71 -3.45
CA VAL A 68 7.62 11.69 -2.37
C VAL A 68 8.21 11.01 -1.15
N ASP A 69 9.08 11.72 -0.41
CA ASP A 69 9.59 11.22 0.87
C ASP A 69 8.46 11.11 1.89
N ARG A 70 8.55 10.14 2.81
CA ARG A 70 7.49 9.89 3.79
C ARG A 70 7.25 11.10 4.70
N ILE A 71 8.32 11.73 5.17
CA ILE A 71 8.24 12.90 6.07
C ILE A 71 7.71 14.11 5.31
N GLU A 72 8.13 14.28 4.06
CA GLU A 72 7.60 15.34 3.18
C GLU A 72 6.09 15.17 2.98
N ALA A 73 5.62 13.98 2.63
CA ALA A 73 4.19 13.69 2.49
C ALA A 73 3.40 13.92 3.78
N LEU A 74 3.95 13.51 4.93
CA LEU A 74 3.33 13.75 6.25
C LEU A 74 3.26 15.24 6.58
N THR A 75 4.30 16.01 6.22
CA THR A 75 4.35 17.45 6.46
C THR A 75 3.32 18.18 5.61
N GLU A 76 3.23 17.85 4.32
CA GLU A 76 2.21 18.40 3.42
C GLU A 76 0.79 18.07 3.90
N LEU A 77 0.55 16.81 4.29
CA LEU A 77 -0.73 16.41 4.83
C LEU A 77 -1.05 17.15 6.13
N TRP A 78 -0.09 17.35 7.02
CA TRP A 78 -0.28 18.09 8.27
C TRP A 78 -0.67 19.56 8.02
N ILE A 79 -0.02 20.22 7.06
CA ILE A 79 -0.35 21.61 6.67
C ILE A 79 -1.80 21.68 6.16
N LEU A 80 -2.18 20.77 5.27
CA LEU A 80 -3.53 20.68 4.71
C LEU A 80 -4.56 20.35 5.79
N TYR A 81 -4.31 19.36 6.63
CA TYR A 81 -5.17 18.98 7.75
C TYR A 81 -5.43 20.17 8.65
N ASN A 82 -4.38 20.86 9.09
CA ASN A 82 -4.53 22.04 9.91
C ASN A 82 -5.30 23.15 9.19
N SER A 83 -5.16 23.32 7.87
CA SER A 83 -5.90 24.34 7.14
C SER A 83 -7.43 24.12 7.13
N ILE A 84 -7.87 22.86 7.19
CA ILE A 84 -9.28 22.46 7.11
C ILE A 84 -9.87 22.22 8.52
N SER A 85 -9.07 21.66 9.44
CA SER A 85 -9.52 21.27 10.77
C SER A 85 -9.78 22.48 11.67
N THR A 86 -10.83 22.38 12.48
CA THR A 86 -11.16 23.35 13.53
C THR A 86 -10.21 23.29 14.71
N LYS A 87 -9.59 22.13 14.94
CA LYS A 87 -8.58 21.91 15.99
C LYS A 87 -7.21 21.81 15.34
N LYS A 88 -6.33 22.74 15.67
CA LYS A 88 -4.93 22.70 15.24
C LYS A 88 -4.18 21.68 16.08
N GLU A 89 -3.36 20.87 15.43
CA GLU A 89 -2.48 19.91 16.08
C GLU A 89 -1.02 20.24 15.72
N SER A 90 -0.13 20.02 16.68
CA SER A 90 1.31 20.04 16.38
C SER A 90 1.70 18.88 15.48
N PHE A 91 2.83 18.98 14.79
CA PHE A 91 3.29 17.90 13.93
C PHE A 91 3.54 16.60 14.72
N ASP A 92 4.10 16.70 15.93
CA ASP A 92 4.39 15.55 16.79
C ASP A 92 3.12 14.78 17.21
N GLU A 93 2.00 15.49 17.44
CA GLU A 93 0.71 14.86 17.73
C GLU A 93 0.08 14.24 16.49
N PHE A 94 0.20 14.93 15.35
CA PHE A 94 -0.43 14.52 14.10
C PHE A 94 0.24 13.32 13.45
N ILE A 95 1.57 13.19 13.56
CA ILE A 95 2.38 12.25 12.76
C ILE A 95 1.87 10.81 12.84
N TYR A 96 1.36 10.39 14.00
CA TYR A 96 0.85 9.03 14.21
C TYR A 96 -0.41 8.75 13.37
N TRP A 97 -1.41 9.63 13.42
CA TRP A 97 -2.64 9.47 12.64
C TRP A 97 -2.46 9.88 11.18
N GLY A 98 -1.60 10.85 10.90
CA GLY A 98 -1.20 11.21 9.54
C GLY A 98 -0.59 10.03 8.78
N ASP A 99 0.17 9.19 9.47
CA ASP A 99 0.75 7.98 8.88
C ASP A 99 -0.35 6.97 8.47
N ILE A 100 -1.35 6.79 9.32
CA ILE A 100 -2.53 5.95 9.05
C ILE A 100 -3.33 6.53 7.88
N ILE A 101 -3.65 7.84 7.89
CA ILE A 101 -4.40 8.49 6.82
C ILE A 101 -3.72 8.33 5.46
N LEU A 102 -2.40 8.55 5.39
CA LEU A 102 -1.68 8.38 4.12
C LEU A 102 -1.65 6.92 3.67
N SER A 103 -1.62 5.96 4.60
CA SER A 103 -1.70 4.53 4.25
C SER A 103 -3.08 4.17 3.70
N ASP A 104 -4.15 4.71 4.30
CA ASP A 104 -5.51 4.54 3.80
C ASP A 104 -5.67 5.14 2.40
N PHE A 105 -5.11 6.33 2.14
CA PHE A 105 -5.11 6.93 0.80
C PHE A 105 -4.34 6.09 -0.23
N ASP A 106 -3.15 5.60 0.15
CA ASP A 106 -2.35 4.73 -0.71
C ASP A 106 -3.09 3.43 -1.05
N ASP A 107 -3.85 2.86 -0.10
CA ASP A 107 -4.69 1.69 -0.36
C ASP A 107 -5.88 2.01 -1.28
N VAL A 108 -6.57 3.14 -1.05
CA VAL A 108 -7.64 3.60 -1.95
C VAL A 108 -7.15 3.72 -3.39
N ASP A 109 -5.98 4.33 -3.59
CA ASP A 109 -5.38 4.51 -4.90
C ASP A 109 -4.95 3.16 -5.53
N LYS A 110 -4.29 2.28 -4.77
CA LYS A 110 -3.88 0.95 -5.25
C LYS A 110 -5.04 0.08 -5.71
N TYR A 111 -6.16 0.15 -4.99
CA TYR A 111 -7.37 -0.61 -5.33
C TYR A 111 -8.27 0.10 -6.35
N LEU A 112 -7.88 1.30 -6.81
CA LEU A 112 -8.65 2.13 -7.75
C LEU A 112 -10.10 2.35 -7.27
N VAL A 113 -10.26 2.53 -5.97
CA VAL A 113 -11.57 2.68 -5.33
C VAL A 113 -12.08 4.10 -5.51
N ASP A 114 -13.39 4.26 -5.67
CA ASP A 114 -14.04 5.57 -5.60
C ASP A 114 -14.00 6.09 -4.15
N ALA A 115 -13.03 6.97 -3.86
CA ALA A 115 -12.81 7.53 -2.53
C ALA A 115 -14.07 8.21 -1.96
N GLY A 116 -14.81 8.93 -2.81
CA GLY A 116 -16.04 9.62 -2.40
C GLY A 116 -17.09 8.64 -1.90
N LYS A 117 -17.32 7.55 -2.64
CA LYS A 117 -18.24 6.49 -2.19
C LYS A 117 -17.74 5.75 -0.96
N LEU A 118 -16.44 5.45 -0.89
CA LEU A 118 -15.86 4.76 0.25
C LEU A 118 -16.06 5.55 1.55
N PHE A 119 -15.67 6.83 1.55
CA PHE A 119 -15.76 7.66 2.75
C PHE A 119 -17.22 8.03 3.10
N ALA A 120 -18.10 8.17 2.10
CA ALA A 120 -19.54 8.32 2.36
C ALA A 120 -20.12 7.08 3.06
N ASN A 121 -19.81 5.87 2.57
CA ASN A 121 -20.25 4.64 3.22
C ASN A 121 -19.72 4.50 4.65
N ILE A 122 -18.45 4.86 4.89
CA ILE A 122 -17.87 4.85 6.24
C ILE A 122 -18.58 5.86 7.16
N GLN A 123 -18.90 7.04 6.65
CA GLN A 123 -19.67 8.04 7.38
C GLN A 123 -21.07 7.52 7.73
N ASP A 124 -21.80 6.99 6.75
CA ASP A 124 -23.16 6.45 6.93
C ASP A 124 -23.17 5.33 7.98
N LEU A 125 -22.18 4.43 7.95
CA LEU A 125 -22.03 3.38 8.96
C LEU A 125 -21.80 3.95 10.36
N LYS A 126 -20.92 4.95 10.50
CA LYS A 126 -20.70 5.63 11.79
C LYS A 126 -21.95 6.35 12.29
N GLU A 127 -22.73 6.95 11.40
CA GLU A 127 -23.99 7.61 11.77
C GLU A 127 -24.99 6.59 12.31
N ILE A 128 -25.12 5.42 11.67
CA ILE A 128 -25.97 4.32 12.17
C ILE A 128 -25.52 3.82 13.54
N GLU A 129 -24.21 3.67 13.77
CA GLU A 129 -23.67 3.24 15.06
C GLU A 129 -23.85 4.28 16.18
N CYS A 130 -23.89 5.57 15.83
CA CYS A 130 -24.05 6.67 16.77
C CYS A 130 -25.52 7.05 17.03
N ASP A 131 -26.43 6.72 16.11
CA ASP A 131 -27.85 7.06 16.22
C ASP A 131 -28.60 6.01 17.04
N TYR A 132 -28.69 6.21 18.36
CA TYR A 132 -29.50 5.37 19.23
C TYR A 132 -30.97 5.81 19.31
N SER A 133 -31.40 6.80 18.52
CA SER A 133 -32.75 7.38 18.64
C SER A 133 -33.87 6.39 18.30
N PHE A 134 -33.57 5.35 17.54
CA PHE A 134 -34.51 4.27 17.22
C PHE A 134 -34.73 3.27 18.37
N LEU A 135 -33.90 3.33 19.43
CA LEU A 135 -34.05 2.47 20.60
C LEU A 135 -34.90 3.16 21.67
N THR A 136 -35.83 2.41 22.26
CA THR A 136 -36.52 2.85 23.47
C THR A 136 -35.58 2.85 24.67
N GLN A 137 -35.87 3.67 25.68
CA GLN A 137 -35.08 3.72 26.92
C GLN A 137 -34.89 2.33 27.54
N ARG A 138 -35.92 1.49 27.51
CA ARG A 138 -35.86 0.11 28.03
C ARG A 138 -34.88 -0.78 27.24
N GLN A 139 -34.75 -0.58 25.93
CA GLN A 139 -33.80 -1.33 25.10
C GLN A 139 -32.37 -0.86 25.33
N LEU A 140 -32.15 0.45 25.49
CA LEU A 140 -30.86 1.01 25.87
C LEU A 140 -30.42 0.49 27.25
N ASP A 141 -31.30 0.51 28.23
CA ASP A 141 -31.03 -0.01 29.58
C ASP A 141 -30.69 -1.51 29.55
N ALA A 142 -31.37 -2.29 28.70
CA ALA A 142 -31.08 -3.71 28.51
C ALA A 142 -29.71 -3.96 27.86
N ILE A 143 -29.32 -3.14 26.87
CA ILE A 143 -28.00 -3.20 26.24
C ILE A 143 -26.91 -2.82 27.25
N HIS A 144 -27.10 -1.76 28.03
CA HIS A 144 -26.16 -1.36 29.09
C HIS A 144 -26.01 -2.44 30.17
N GLN A 145 -27.13 -3.03 30.63
CA GLN A 145 -27.12 -4.15 31.57
C GLN A 145 -26.40 -5.38 31.00
N PHE A 146 -26.63 -5.70 29.73
CA PHE A 146 -25.97 -6.81 29.06
C PHE A 146 -24.44 -6.63 29.07
N TRP A 147 -23.94 -5.49 28.60
CA TRP A 147 -22.49 -5.22 28.53
C TRP A 147 -21.84 -5.05 29.91
N TYR A 148 -22.53 -4.46 30.88
CA TYR A 148 -22.07 -4.38 32.27
C TYR A 148 -21.87 -5.76 32.91
N ASN A 149 -22.78 -6.70 32.63
CA ASN A 149 -22.68 -8.07 33.11
C ASN A 149 -21.65 -8.91 32.34
N PHE A 150 -21.36 -8.57 31.08
CA PHE A 150 -20.43 -9.30 30.21
C PHE A 150 -18.97 -8.86 30.37
N PHE A 151 -18.73 -7.58 30.68
CA PHE A 151 -17.40 -7.04 31.03
C PHE A 151 -17.41 -6.57 32.48
N PRO A 152 -17.22 -7.48 33.46
CA PRO A 152 -17.04 -7.06 34.84
C PRO A 152 -15.78 -6.19 34.91
N VAL A 153 -15.97 -4.91 35.19
CA VAL A 153 -14.89 -4.00 35.52
C VAL A 153 -14.22 -4.54 36.79
N GLY A 154 -12.98 -4.99 36.68
CA GLY A 154 -12.10 -5.24 37.81
C GLY A 154 -11.56 -3.93 38.37
#